data_AF-A0A5M3MWH0-F1
#
_entry.id   AF-A0A5M3MWH0-F1
#
_cell.length_a   1.000
_cell.length_b   1.000
_cell.length_c   1.000
_cell.angle_alpha   90.00
_cell.angle_beta   90.00
_cell.angle_gamma   90.00
#
_symmetry.space_group_name_H-M   'P 1'
#
loop_
_entity.id
_entity.type
_entity.pdbx_description
1 polymer ?
#
loop_
_entity_poly.entity_id
_entity_poly.type
_entity_poly.pdbx_seq_one_letter_code
_entity_poly.pdbx_strand_id
1 'polypeptide(L)'
;MFSTLTITGVDIPSAITLSREEDFPSHQFQFRVGECKRKPTWRSSQVPEGTGHLSLRLGERISRGRSAVTYTVEVISSESGVAGAAPTRPLPVDQQLCIKVARSNRCRTLAREAWFYNQLRDRTPWRKPREPDQAVADDEKQLQGVIAPRFYGFFAAPISPGLASFPPWSSQDFELMHAPDVGFGTVADDPDHDDRLPADGPLPELRSLNGVQCLGGKECSKWDQWSPDPNAPLLTVIVMARGGSTYTYDDHLDETIAEDVREILDDLSEALILHGDLRPANLVRAPTSTVLCKRHQRIHQWNLIDFAWSLRDDYGNLKQKRKDGTKQSRDVIKRRVARIRHVVHELQLFGLEHHNFDF
;
A
#
# COMPACT_ATOMS: atom_id res chain seq x y z
N MET A 1 13.52 6.04 -8.53
CA MET A 1 13.16 5.09 -7.44
C MET A 1 14.45 4.47 -6.96
N PHE A 2 14.59 4.16 -5.68
CA PHE A 2 15.85 3.61 -5.14
C PHE A 2 15.85 2.08 -5.20
N SER A 3 17.01 1.50 -5.52
CA SER A 3 17.26 0.05 -5.51
C SER A 3 17.79 -0.44 -4.18
N THR A 4 18.40 0.45 -3.39
CA THR A 4 18.94 0.15 -2.07
C THR A 4 18.64 1.28 -1.09
N LEU A 5 18.61 0.93 0.20
CA LEU A 5 18.33 1.83 1.30
C LEU A 5 19.32 1.54 2.43
N THR A 6 19.98 2.54 2.99
CA THR A 6 20.72 2.41 4.25
C THR A 6 20.00 3.18 5.35
N ILE A 7 19.82 2.54 6.51
CA ILE A 7 19.22 3.14 7.71
C ILE A 7 20.30 3.20 8.81
N THR A 8 20.42 4.36 9.43
CA THR A 8 21.25 4.62 10.63
C THR A 8 20.39 5.24 11.73
N GLY A 9 20.85 5.28 12.97
CA GLY A 9 20.08 5.86 14.08
C GLY A 9 20.77 5.65 15.42
N VAL A 10 20.31 6.35 16.46
CA VAL A 10 20.88 6.25 17.82
C VAL A 10 20.76 4.81 18.37
N ASP A 11 19.65 4.14 18.09
CA ASP A 11 19.38 2.76 18.56
C ASP A 11 19.83 1.67 17.57
N ILE A 12 20.50 2.08 16.48
CA ILE A 12 20.98 1.19 15.42
C ILE A 12 22.52 1.09 15.53
N PRO A 13 23.07 0.00 16.09
CA PRO A 13 24.49 -0.10 16.44
C PRO A 13 25.42 -0.04 15.22
N SER A 14 24.90 -0.44 14.05
CA SER A 14 25.60 -0.39 12.78
C SER A 14 24.61 -0.13 11.65
N ALA A 15 25.01 0.66 10.65
CA ALA A 15 24.18 0.94 9.48
C ALA A 15 23.61 -0.35 8.86
N ILE A 16 22.30 -0.37 8.60
CA ILE A 16 21.62 -1.51 8.00
C ILE A 16 21.31 -1.16 6.56
N THR A 17 21.84 -1.95 5.62
CA THR A 17 21.56 -1.80 4.19
C THR A 17 20.52 -2.82 3.76
N LEU A 18 19.44 -2.31 3.17
CA LEU A 18 18.32 -3.07 2.64
C LEU A 18 18.29 -2.98 1.12
N SER A 19 17.88 -4.08 0.51
CA SER A 19 17.65 -4.17 -0.92
C SER A 19 16.18 -3.93 -1.22
N ARG A 20 15.89 -3.32 -2.36
CA ARG A 20 14.54 -3.21 -2.88
C ARG A 20 13.99 -4.62 -3.15
N GLU A 21 12.77 -4.87 -2.69
CA GLU A 21 12.13 -6.17 -2.81
C GLU A 21 10.88 -6.14 -3.69
N GLU A 22 10.50 -7.33 -4.17
CA GLU A 22 9.19 -7.52 -4.79
C GLU A 22 8.07 -7.30 -3.76
N ASP A 23 6.96 -6.72 -4.19
CA ASP A 23 5.76 -6.56 -3.37
C ASP A 23 4.86 -7.82 -3.47
N PHE A 24 3.75 -7.86 -2.73
CA PHE A 24 2.90 -9.05 -2.67
C PHE A 24 1.51 -8.83 -3.31
N PRO A 25 1.25 -9.37 -4.51
CA PRO A 25 -0.03 -9.20 -5.20
C PRO A 25 -1.23 -9.81 -4.48
N SER A 26 -2.41 -9.20 -4.66
CA SER A 26 -3.68 -9.75 -4.17
C SER A 26 -4.33 -10.74 -5.14
N HIS A 27 -5.32 -11.49 -4.64
CA HIS A 27 -6.37 -12.02 -5.49
C HIS A 27 -7.31 -10.90 -5.93
N GLN A 28 -7.99 -11.13 -7.06
CA GLN A 28 -9.07 -10.25 -7.52
C GLN A 28 -10.29 -10.47 -6.64
N PHE A 29 -10.75 -9.42 -5.96
CA PHE A 29 -12.01 -9.41 -5.26
C PHE A 29 -13.15 -9.00 -6.21
N GLN A 30 -14.13 -9.86 -6.38
CA GLN A 30 -15.29 -9.57 -7.21
C GLN A 30 -16.41 -8.96 -6.37
N PHE A 31 -16.47 -7.62 -6.31
CA PHE A 31 -17.45 -6.88 -5.49
C PHE A 31 -18.91 -7.28 -5.72
N ARG A 32 -19.25 -7.83 -6.89
CA ARG A 32 -20.60 -8.31 -7.18
C ARG A 32 -21.02 -9.54 -6.38
N VAL A 33 -20.07 -10.44 -6.12
CA VAL A 33 -20.31 -11.74 -5.49
C VAL A 33 -19.66 -11.85 -4.12
N GLY A 34 -18.77 -10.93 -3.76
CA GLY A 34 -18.05 -10.98 -2.49
C GLY A 34 -16.99 -12.07 -2.44
N GLU A 35 -16.45 -12.50 -3.59
CA GLU A 35 -15.51 -13.62 -3.68
C GLU A 35 -14.14 -13.17 -4.18
N CYS A 36 -13.08 -13.73 -3.60
CA CYS A 36 -11.73 -13.66 -4.15
C CYS A 36 -11.56 -14.68 -5.28
N LYS A 37 -10.85 -14.29 -6.35
CA LYS A 37 -10.46 -15.16 -7.46
C LYS A 37 -9.02 -14.94 -7.85
N ARG A 38 -8.36 -16.02 -8.27
CA ARG A 38 -6.98 -15.96 -8.77
C ARG A 38 -6.88 -14.97 -9.92
N LYS A 39 -5.75 -14.25 -9.95
CA LYS A 39 -5.46 -13.30 -11.01
C LYS A 39 -4.02 -13.47 -11.49
N PRO A 40 -3.76 -14.45 -12.38
CA PRO A 40 -2.41 -14.75 -12.85
C PRO A 40 -1.66 -13.59 -13.50
N THR A 41 -2.41 -12.60 -13.98
CA THR A 41 -1.87 -11.39 -14.60
C THR A 41 -1.40 -10.33 -13.60
N TRP A 42 -1.76 -10.42 -12.32
CA TRP A 42 -1.36 -9.46 -11.29
C TRP A 42 -0.03 -9.86 -10.69
N ARG A 43 1.06 -9.43 -11.34
CA ARG A 43 2.41 -9.75 -10.91
C ARG A 43 2.89 -8.78 -9.83
N SER A 44 3.92 -9.20 -9.10
CA SER A 44 4.70 -8.30 -8.27
C SER A 44 5.31 -7.19 -9.13
N SER A 45 5.49 -6.01 -8.57
CA SER A 45 6.21 -4.92 -9.21
C SER A 45 7.65 -5.34 -9.44
N GLN A 46 8.18 -5.01 -10.62
CA GLN A 46 9.59 -5.26 -10.92
C GLN A 46 10.46 -4.41 -10.00
N VAL A 47 11.48 -5.04 -9.41
CA VAL A 47 12.51 -4.35 -8.63
C VAL A 47 13.36 -3.53 -9.60
N PRO A 48 13.43 -2.20 -9.45
CA PRO A 48 14.30 -1.40 -10.29
C PRO A 48 15.77 -1.75 -9.99
N GLU A 49 16.48 -2.34 -10.95
CA GLU A 49 17.89 -2.67 -10.80
C GLU A 49 18.77 -1.42 -11.04
N GLY A 50 19.77 -1.20 -10.17
CA GLY A 50 20.76 -0.13 -10.33
C GLY A 50 20.22 1.31 -10.19
N THR A 51 19.01 1.52 -9.64
CA THR A 51 18.32 2.81 -9.73
C THR A 51 18.63 3.83 -8.62
N GLY A 52 19.77 3.70 -7.93
CA GLY A 52 20.24 4.65 -6.91
C GLY A 52 20.03 4.21 -5.47
N HIS A 53 20.66 4.95 -4.56
CA HIS A 53 20.77 4.62 -3.14
C HIS A 53 20.17 5.74 -2.28
N LEU A 54 19.38 5.36 -1.28
CA LEU A 54 18.84 6.30 -0.28
C LEU A 54 19.49 6.02 1.07
N SER A 55 20.04 7.03 1.72
CA SER A 55 20.59 6.93 3.07
C SER A 55 19.77 7.77 4.04
N LEU A 56 19.22 7.14 5.06
CA LEU A 56 18.30 7.73 6.03
C LEU A 56 18.85 7.60 7.45
N ARG A 57 18.62 8.62 8.27
CA ARG A 57 18.76 8.55 9.73
C ARG A 57 17.37 8.45 10.35
N LEU A 58 17.14 7.42 11.14
CA LEU A 58 15.92 7.22 11.91
C LEU A 58 15.82 8.28 13.00
N GLY A 59 14.69 8.98 13.04
CA GLY A 59 14.35 9.94 14.08
C GLY A 59 13.36 9.36 15.08
N GLU A 60 12.52 10.24 15.64
CA GLU A 60 11.50 9.84 16.60
C GLU A 60 10.43 8.93 15.99
N ARG A 61 9.86 8.06 16.83
CA ARG A 61 8.64 7.32 16.52
C ARG A 61 7.45 8.28 16.46
N ILE A 62 6.64 8.15 15.41
CA ILE A 62 5.44 8.98 15.19
C ILE A 62 4.13 8.19 15.23
N SER A 63 4.17 6.87 15.06
CA SER A 63 2.97 6.05 15.09
C SER A 63 3.30 4.60 15.41
N ARG A 64 2.35 3.93 16.04
CA ARG A 64 2.37 2.50 16.38
C ARG A 64 1.08 1.88 15.85
N GLY A 65 1.22 1.04 14.84
CA GLY A 65 0.12 0.26 14.28
C GLY A 65 0.18 -1.21 14.69
N ARG A 66 -0.87 -1.94 14.31
CA ARG A 66 -0.92 -3.40 14.47
C ARG A 66 0.19 -4.08 13.67
N SER A 67 0.46 -3.62 12.45
CA SER A 67 1.38 -4.31 11.53
C SER A 67 2.80 -3.75 11.51
N ALA A 68 3.01 -2.54 12.03
CA ALA A 68 4.27 -1.83 11.92
C ALA A 68 4.38 -0.66 12.91
N VAL A 69 5.59 -0.16 13.10
CA VAL A 69 5.90 1.09 13.79
C VAL A 69 6.45 2.08 12.79
N THR A 70 6.05 3.35 12.88
CA THR A 70 6.46 4.39 11.93
C THR A 70 7.34 5.41 12.62
N TYR A 71 8.42 5.81 11.95
CA TYR A 71 9.42 6.76 12.42
C TYR A 71 9.56 7.93 11.43
N THR A 72 9.87 9.10 11.97
CA THR A 72 10.45 10.18 11.16
C THR A 72 11.82 9.75 10.64
N VAL A 73 12.26 10.37 9.54
CA VAL A 73 13.64 10.23 9.08
C VAL A 73 14.22 11.53 8.59
N GLU A 74 15.53 11.67 8.76
CA GLU A 74 16.36 12.67 8.12
C GLU A 74 17.02 12.03 6.88
N VAL A 75 16.96 12.70 5.73
CA VAL A 75 17.64 12.24 4.51
C VAL A 75 19.10 12.67 4.59
N ILE A 76 20.02 11.69 4.70
CA ILE A 76 21.47 11.96 4.73
C ILE A 76 21.99 12.16 3.30
N SER A 77 21.65 11.23 2.41
CA SER A 77 22.04 11.28 1.01
C SER A 77 21.05 10.56 0.11
N SER A 78 21.03 10.96 -1.16
CA SER A 78 20.22 10.34 -2.21
C SER A 78 21.07 10.30 -3.48
N GLU A 79 21.70 9.16 -3.74
CA GLU A 79 22.61 8.97 -4.87
C GLU A 79 21.88 8.40 -6.09
N SER A 80 22.12 8.96 -7.27
CA SER A 80 21.64 8.40 -8.54
C SER A 80 22.64 7.32 -9.00
N GLY A 81 22.15 6.10 -9.26
CA GLY A 81 22.98 4.90 -9.46
C GLY A 81 23.79 4.83 -10.76
N VAL A 82 23.73 5.85 -11.63
CA VAL A 82 24.49 5.88 -12.88
C VAL A 82 25.11 7.26 -13.09
N ALA A 83 26.45 7.30 -13.13
CA ALA A 83 27.20 8.49 -13.51
C ALA A 83 26.77 8.95 -14.92
N GLY A 84 25.95 10.00 -14.98
CA GLY A 84 25.47 10.60 -16.23
C GLY A 84 23.98 10.47 -16.51
N ALA A 85 23.21 9.70 -15.72
CA ALA A 85 21.75 9.68 -15.84
C ALA A 85 21.11 10.46 -14.68
N ALA A 86 20.45 11.57 -15.00
CA ALA A 86 19.65 12.29 -14.03
C ALA A 86 18.57 11.35 -13.45
N PRO A 87 18.38 11.31 -12.12
CA PRO A 87 17.36 10.46 -11.53
C PRO A 87 16.00 10.83 -12.11
N THR A 88 15.23 9.83 -12.55
CA THR A 88 13.97 10.05 -13.27
C THR A 88 12.97 10.89 -12.45
N ARG A 89 13.09 10.88 -11.11
CA ARG A 89 12.33 11.71 -10.18
C ARG A 89 13.19 11.98 -8.93
N PRO A 90 13.87 13.15 -8.81
CA PRO A 90 14.56 13.52 -7.59
C PRO A 90 13.57 13.67 -6.42
N LEU A 91 14.05 13.48 -5.19
CA LEU A 91 13.28 13.84 -4.01
C LEU A 91 13.03 15.36 -4.03
N PRO A 92 11.78 15.83 -3.85
CA PRO A 92 11.54 17.26 -3.68
C PRO A 92 12.32 17.78 -2.46
N VAL A 93 12.88 18.99 -2.57
CA VAL A 93 13.78 19.56 -1.54
C VAL A 93 13.11 19.61 -0.16
N ASP A 94 11.82 19.94 -0.11
CA ASP A 94 11.07 20.06 1.14
C ASP A 94 10.29 18.79 1.52
N GLN A 95 10.57 17.67 0.85
CA GLN A 95 9.88 16.41 1.12
C GLN A 95 10.38 15.79 2.42
N GLN A 96 9.54 15.87 3.45
CA GLN A 96 9.71 15.01 4.62
C GLN A 96 9.34 13.56 4.28
N LEU A 97 10.14 12.63 4.78
CA LEU A 97 9.92 11.19 4.64
C LEU A 97 9.62 10.56 6.00
N CYS A 98 9.00 9.38 5.96
CA CYS A 98 8.90 8.48 7.09
C CYS A 98 9.23 7.05 6.65
N ILE A 99 9.60 6.23 7.64
CA ILE A 99 9.77 4.78 7.45
C ILE A 99 8.74 4.05 8.30
N LYS A 100 7.99 3.16 7.67
CA LYS A 100 7.13 2.17 8.34
C LYS A 100 7.90 0.85 8.43
N VAL A 101 8.26 0.44 9.65
CA VAL A 101 9.04 -0.77 9.95
C VAL A 101 8.08 -1.88 10.39
N ALA A 102 8.05 -2.99 9.65
CA ALA A 102 7.16 -4.10 9.99
C ALA A 102 7.53 -4.73 11.34
N ARG A 103 6.51 -5.31 11.99
CA ARG A 103 6.74 -6.33 13.01
C ARG A 103 7.33 -7.58 12.34
N SER A 104 8.09 -8.37 13.10
CA SER A 104 8.76 -9.58 12.59
C SER A 104 7.80 -10.52 11.87
N ASN A 105 6.58 -10.66 12.38
CA ASN A 105 5.51 -11.50 11.84
C ASN A 105 4.53 -10.77 10.92
N ARG A 106 4.91 -9.61 10.35
CA ARG A 106 4.06 -8.77 9.49
C ARG A 106 4.73 -8.33 8.20
N CYS A 107 5.84 -8.99 7.83
CA CYS A 107 6.58 -8.67 6.61
C CYS A 107 5.72 -8.85 5.35
N ARG A 108 4.95 -9.95 5.28
CA ARG A 108 3.99 -10.20 4.19
C ARG A 108 2.88 -9.14 4.12
N THR A 109 2.38 -8.71 5.28
CA THR A 109 1.39 -7.62 5.38
C THR A 109 1.93 -6.33 4.78
N LEU A 110 3.17 -5.97 5.09
CA LEU A 110 3.81 -4.77 4.56
C LEU A 110 4.13 -4.91 3.06
N ALA A 111 4.55 -6.09 2.60
CA ALA A 111 4.70 -6.38 1.17
C ALA A 111 3.37 -6.24 0.41
N ARG A 112 2.24 -6.61 1.03
CA ARG A 112 0.90 -6.44 0.45
C ARG A 112 0.53 -4.97 0.32
N GLU A 113 0.77 -4.17 1.36
CA GLU A 113 0.54 -2.73 1.34
C GLU A 113 1.36 -2.04 0.23
N ALA A 114 2.64 -2.41 0.09
CA ALA A 114 3.51 -1.92 -0.98
C ALA A 114 2.93 -2.18 -2.39
N TRP A 115 2.31 -3.34 -2.60
CA TRP A 115 1.70 -3.68 -3.89
C TRP A 115 0.59 -2.70 -4.25
N PHE A 116 -0.27 -2.36 -3.29
CA PHE A 116 -1.35 -1.39 -3.49
C PHE A 116 -0.83 0.02 -3.79
N TYR A 117 0.21 0.47 -3.10
CA TYR A 117 0.85 1.75 -3.44
C TYR A 117 1.35 1.77 -4.89
N ASN A 118 1.93 0.66 -5.37
CA ASN A 118 2.33 0.54 -6.77
C ASN A 118 1.12 0.55 -7.73
N GLN A 119 -0.02 -0.04 -7.34
CA GLN A 119 -1.25 0.02 -8.14
C GLN A 119 -1.84 1.44 -8.21
N LEU A 120 -1.66 2.26 -7.18
CA LEU A 120 -2.04 3.68 -7.18
C LEU A 120 -1.10 4.54 -8.03
N ARG A 121 0.12 4.08 -8.30
CA ARG A 121 1.04 4.76 -9.20
C ARG A 121 0.66 4.56 -10.66
N ASP A 122 0.46 3.31 -11.08
CA ASP A 122 0.17 2.96 -12.47
C ASP A 122 -1.34 2.69 -12.67
N ARG A 123 -2.14 3.76 -12.87
CA ARG A 123 -3.55 3.64 -13.33
C ARG A 123 -3.66 3.20 -14.80
N THR A 124 -2.54 3.04 -15.51
CA THR A 124 -2.57 2.51 -16.88
C THR A 124 -3.16 1.11 -16.85
N PRO A 125 -4.24 0.85 -17.60
CA PRO A 125 -4.82 -0.48 -17.63
C PRO A 125 -3.76 -1.48 -18.09
N TRP A 126 -3.44 -2.47 -17.25
CA TRP A 126 -2.40 -3.52 -17.35
C TRP A 126 -2.21 -4.24 -18.71
N ARG A 127 -3.00 -3.94 -19.75
CA ARG A 127 -3.02 -4.63 -21.04
C ARG A 127 -2.46 -3.87 -22.23
N LYS A 128 -2.04 -2.61 -22.11
CA LYS A 128 -1.18 -2.04 -23.15
C LYS A 128 0.25 -2.10 -22.63
N PRO A 129 1.13 -2.93 -23.23
CA PRO A 129 2.56 -2.75 -23.07
C PRO A 129 2.86 -1.25 -23.25
N ARG A 130 3.62 -0.66 -22.33
CA ARG A 130 4.11 0.71 -22.53
C ARG A 130 4.92 0.68 -23.83
N GLU A 131 4.41 1.34 -24.87
CA GLU A 131 5.25 1.76 -25.97
C GLU A 131 6.31 2.70 -25.37
N PRO A 132 7.62 2.49 -25.62
CA PRO A 132 8.71 3.25 -25.00
C PRO A 132 8.54 4.77 -25.10
N ASP A 133 7.89 5.24 -26.16
CA ASP A 133 7.79 6.67 -26.49
C ASP A 133 6.57 7.38 -25.86
N GLN A 134 5.67 6.67 -25.16
CA GLN A 134 4.46 7.26 -24.59
C GLN A 134 4.57 7.64 -23.10
N ALA A 135 5.76 7.55 -22.50
CA ALA A 135 5.97 7.63 -21.05
C ALA A 135 5.64 9.00 -20.42
N VAL A 136 5.51 10.07 -21.20
CA VAL A 136 5.40 11.45 -20.68
C VAL A 136 3.95 11.94 -20.53
N ALA A 137 2.96 11.29 -21.15
CA ALA A 137 1.59 11.83 -21.24
C ALA A 137 0.56 11.24 -20.26
N ASP A 138 0.89 10.21 -19.48
CA ASP A 138 -0.09 9.49 -18.64
C ASP A 138 0.02 9.79 -17.12
N ASP A 139 0.76 10.85 -16.74
CA ASP A 139 0.83 11.34 -15.34
C ASP A 139 -0.55 11.79 -14.81
N GLU A 140 -1.51 12.09 -15.71
CA GLU A 140 -2.86 12.55 -15.36
C GLU A 140 -3.69 11.56 -14.53
N LYS A 141 -3.27 10.29 -14.44
CA LYS A 141 -4.02 9.25 -13.73
C LYS A 141 -3.32 8.75 -12.47
N GLN A 142 -2.18 9.30 -12.10
CA GLN A 142 -1.50 8.85 -10.88
C GLN A 142 -2.33 9.23 -9.64
N LEU A 143 -2.66 8.26 -8.77
CA LEU A 143 -3.32 8.51 -7.49
C LEU A 143 -2.34 8.66 -6.33
N GLN A 144 -1.18 8.03 -6.46
CA GLN A 144 -0.08 8.21 -5.53
C GLN A 144 0.48 9.64 -5.64
N GLY A 145 0.56 10.35 -4.52
CA GLY A 145 0.85 11.78 -4.44
C GLY A 145 -0.39 12.66 -4.61
N VAL A 146 -1.58 12.10 -4.83
CA VAL A 146 -2.85 12.82 -4.93
C VAL A 146 -3.76 12.48 -3.75
N ILE A 147 -4.10 11.19 -3.58
CA ILE A 147 -4.97 10.70 -2.50
C ILE A 147 -4.25 9.79 -1.51
N ALA A 148 -2.99 9.46 -1.79
CA ALA A 148 -2.13 8.60 -0.98
C ALA A 148 -0.71 9.19 -1.02
N PRO A 149 0.13 9.02 0.00
CA PRO A 149 1.47 9.59 -0.01
C PRO A 149 2.33 9.03 -1.15
N ARG A 150 3.37 9.77 -1.56
CA ARG A 150 4.37 9.24 -2.49
C ARG A 150 5.07 8.06 -1.84
N PHE A 151 5.14 6.93 -2.55
CA PHE A 151 5.78 5.70 -2.08
C PHE A 151 7.11 5.52 -2.81
N TYR A 152 8.20 5.48 -2.05
CA TYR A 152 9.55 5.43 -2.58
C TYR A 152 10.10 4.02 -2.70
N GLY A 153 9.58 3.07 -1.90
CA GLY A 153 9.86 1.67 -2.07
C GLY A 153 9.56 0.79 -0.87
N PHE A 154 9.63 -0.50 -1.12
CA PHE A 154 9.57 -1.57 -0.14
C PHE A 154 10.91 -2.29 -0.13
N PHE A 155 11.56 -2.34 1.01
CA PHE A 155 12.93 -2.84 1.14
C PHE A 155 12.98 -3.91 2.22
N ALA A 156 13.88 -4.87 2.04
CA ALA A 156 14.14 -5.89 3.05
C ALA A 156 15.63 -6.20 3.21
N ALA A 157 15.98 -6.72 4.38
CA ALA A 157 17.27 -7.33 4.66
C ALA A 157 17.12 -8.41 5.73
N PRO A 158 17.83 -9.55 5.63
CA PRO A 158 17.99 -10.43 6.76
C PRO A 158 18.76 -9.71 7.87
N ILE A 159 18.32 -9.86 9.12
CA ILE A 159 19.04 -9.36 10.29
C ILE A 159 19.72 -10.54 11.00
N SER A 160 20.97 -10.35 11.43
CA SER A 160 21.63 -11.31 12.30
C SER A 160 20.98 -11.32 13.69
N PRO A 161 20.68 -12.48 14.31
CA PRO A 161 20.04 -12.54 15.63
C PRO A 161 20.75 -11.73 16.74
N GLY A 162 22.05 -11.45 16.58
CA GLY A 162 22.83 -10.61 17.50
C GLY A 162 22.65 -9.10 17.35
N LEU A 163 21.92 -8.60 16.34
CA LEU A 163 21.61 -7.18 16.13
C LEU A 163 20.41 -6.73 16.97
N ALA A 164 20.27 -7.30 18.18
CA ALA A 164 19.04 -7.37 18.99
C ALA A 164 18.43 -6.03 19.44
N SER A 165 19.02 -4.88 19.09
CA SER A 165 18.47 -3.57 19.44
C SER A 165 17.50 -3.01 18.40
N PHE A 166 17.59 -3.42 17.13
CA PHE A 166 16.75 -2.84 16.08
C PHE A 166 16.27 -3.84 15.01
N PRO A 167 14.96 -3.84 14.68
CA PRO A 167 13.89 -3.09 15.35
C PRO A 167 13.74 -3.56 16.80
N PRO A 168 13.32 -2.70 17.73
CA PRO A 168 13.13 -3.11 19.11
C PRO A 168 11.82 -3.90 19.23
N TRP A 169 11.72 -5.05 18.54
CA TRP A 169 10.50 -5.88 18.49
C TRP A 169 10.04 -6.36 19.88
N SER A 170 10.95 -6.34 20.86
CA SER A 170 10.68 -6.64 22.26
C SER A 170 10.31 -5.42 23.12
N SER A 171 10.34 -4.20 22.56
CA SER A 171 9.96 -3.00 23.29
C SER A 171 8.44 -2.88 23.42
N GLN A 172 8.02 -2.03 24.37
CA GLN A 172 6.62 -1.66 24.55
C GLN A 172 5.97 -1.16 23.25
N ASP A 173 6.75 -0.60 22.31
CA ASP A 173 6.27 -0.12 21.02
C ASP A 173 5.74 -1.25 20.13
N PHE A 174 6.17 -2.47 20.39
CA PHE A 174 5.75 -3.69 19.73
C PHE A 174 4.94 -4.60 20.65
N GLU A 175 4.54 -4.13 21.84
CA GLU A 175 3.54 -4.86 22.62
C GLU A 175 2.22 -4.95 21.82
N LEU A 176 1.41 -5.91 22.22
CA LEU A 176 0.07 -6.10 21.68
C LEU A 176 -0.84 -4.99 22.19
N MET A 177 -1.33 -4.14 21.28
CA MET A 177 -2.53 -3.38 21.61
C MET A 177 -3.69 -4.36 21.64
N HIS A 178 -4.32 -4.53 22.81
CA HIS A 178 -5.61 -5.20 22.92
C HIS A 178 -6.62 -4.38 22.12
N ALA A 179 -6.73 -4.64 20.82
CA ALA A 179 -7.80 -4.06 20.04
C ALA A 179 -9.11 -4.59 20.63
N PRO A 180 -10.08 -3.71 21.00
CA PRO A 180 -11.40 -4.17 21.40
C PRO A 180 -11.95 -5.08 20.30
N ASP A 181 -12.51 -6.20 20.71
CA ASP A 181 -12.90 -7.32 19.85
C ASP A 181 -13.92 -6.85 18.79
N VAL A 182 -13.45 -6.46 17.60
CA VAL A 182 -14.31 -5.97 16.50
C VAL A 182 -14.98 -7.13 15.74
N GLY A 183 -15.18 -8.27 16.39
CA GLY A 183 -15.89 -9.43 15.83
C GLY A 183 -15.06 -10.31 14.90
N PHE A 184 -13.76 -10.06 14.76
CA PHE A 184 -12.83 -10.95 14.04
C PHE A 184 -12.10 -11.96 14.94
N GLY A 185 -12.47 -12.00 16.23
CA GLY A 185 -11.84 -12.83 17.25
C GLY A 185 -10.49 -12.23 17.64
N THR A 186 -10.25 -12.12 18.95
CA THR A 186 -8.94 -11.80 19.51
C THR A 186 -7.98 -12.96 19.25
N VAL A 187 -7.50 -13.11 18.03
CA VAL A 187 -6.35 -13.98 17.77
C VAL A 187 -5.17 -13.23 18.38
N ALA A 188 -4.65 -13.76 19.48
CA ALA A 188 -3.41 -13.26 20.07
C ALA A 188 -2.35 -13.15 18.97
N ASP A 189 -1.61 -12.04 18.92
CA ASP A 189 -0.54 -11.86 17.95
C ASP A 189 0.57 -12.85 18.26
N ASP A 190 0.58 -13.93 17.49
CA ASP A 190 1.53 -15.01 17.62
C ASP A 190 2.78 -14.63 16.79
N PRO A 191 3.95 -14.42 17.41
CA PRO A 191 5.16 -13.98 16.71
C PRO A 191 5.69 -15.02 15.71
N ASP A 192 5.26 -16.27 15.82
CA ASP A 192 5.66 -17.36 14.94
C ASP A 192 4.66 -17.55 13.77
N HIS A 193 3.55 -16.79 13.78
CA HIS A 193 2.52 -16.88 12.76
C HIS A 193 2.27 -15.52 12.10
N ASP A 194 2.21 -15.55 10.78
CA ASP A 194 1.86 -14.37 9.98
C ASP A 194 0.37 -14.01 10.11
N ASP A 195 0.05 -12.75 9.84
CA ASP A 195 -1.33 -12.26 9.84
C ASP A 195 -2.11 -12.84 8.66
N ARG A 196 -3.39 -13.14 8.87
CA ARG A 196 -4.27 -13.51 7.77
C ARG A 196 -4.65 -12.25 6.98
N LEU A 197 -4.35 -12.26 5.69
CA LEU A 197 -4.79 -11.20 4.79
C LEU A 197 -6.20 -11.51 4.24
N PRO A 198 -6.97 -10.50 3.82
CA PRO A 198 -8.33 -10.70 3.28
C PRO A 198 -8.42 -11.69 2.11
N ALA A 199 -7.32 -11.90 1.39
CA ALA A 199 -7.24 -12.81 0.24
C ALA A 199 -6.76 -14.23 0.60
N ASP A 200 -6.53 -14.55 1.88
CA ASP A 200 -6.05 -15.88 2.28
C ASP A 200 -7.17 -16.92 2.49
N GLY A 201 -8.43 -16.49 2.35
CA GLY A 201 -9.58 -17.38 2.46
C GLY A 201 -9.59 -18.50 1.40
N PRO A 202 -10.35 -19.59 1.65
CA PRO A 202 -10.46 -20.68 0.70
C PRO A 202 -11.00 -20.16 -0.63
N LEU A 203 -10.24 -20.39 -1.70
CA LEU A 203 -10.69 -20.07 -3.04
C LEU A 203 -11.61 -21.19 -3.55
N PRO A 204 -12.69 -20.86 -4.28
CA PRO A 204 -13.46 -21.86 -5.00
C PRO A 204 -12.52 -22.67 -5.90
N GLU A 205 -12.60 -24.01 -5.85
CA GLU A 205 -11.85 -24.88 -6.76
C GLU A 205 -12.24 -24.56 -8.20
N LEU A 206 -11.42 -23.75 -8.87
CA LEU A 206 -11.54 -23.57 -10.30
C LEU A 206 -11.07 -24.87 -10.96
N ARG A 207 -12.02 -25.72 -11.33
CA ARG A 207 -11.80 -26.74 -12.35
C ARG A 207 -11.45 -26.01 -13.64
N SER A 208 -10.16 -25.90 -13.92
CA SER A 208 -9.70 -25.47 -15.23
C SER A 208 -10.33 -26.39 -16.27
N LEU A 209 -10.97 -25.82 -17.29
CA LEU A 209 -11.55 -26.59 -18.41
C LEU A 209 -10.52 -27.53 -19.06
N ASN A 210 -9.23 -27.22 -18.91
CA ASN A 210 -8.12 -27.96 -19.48
C ASN A 210 -7.31 -28.74 -18.41
N GLY A 211 -7.77 -28.78 -17.16
CA GLY A 211 -7.03 -29.38 -16.04
C GLY A 211 -5.77 -28.62 -15.60
N VAL A 212 -5.24 -27.69 -16.42
CA VAL A 212 -4.07 -26.88 -16.07
C VAL A 212 -4.46 -25.77 -15.12
N GLN A 213 -3.96 -25.84 -13.88
CA GLN A 213 -4.14 -24.80 -12.89
C GLN A 213 -3.27 -23.60 -13.27
N CYS A 214 -3.90 -22.50 -13.68
CA CYS A 214 -3.18 -21.25 -13.95
C CYS A 214 -2.73 -20.64 -12.61
N LEU A 215 -1.58 -21.08 -12.11
CA LEU A 215 -0.88 -20.40 -11.03
C LEU A 215 -0.35 -19.07 -11.58
N GLY A 216 -0.49 -18.01 -10.79
CA GLY A 216 0.09 -16.72 -11.15
C GLY A 216 -0.38 -15.61 -10.22
N GLY A 217 0.43 -14.56 -10.17
CA GLY A 217 0.19 -13.45 -9.27
C GLY A 217 0.53 -13.83 -7.83
N LYS A 218 -0.46 -13.81 -6.92
CA LYS A 218 -0.26 -14.11 -5.49
C LYS A 218 0.50 -15.43 -5.31
N GLU A 219 0.04 -16.51 -5.94
CA GLU A 219 0.57 -17.87 -5.77
C GLU A 219 2.01 -18.06 -6.28
N CYS A 220 2.53 -17.12 -7.07
CA CYS A 220 3.92 -17.16 -7.55
C CYS A 220 4.85 -16.21 -6.81
N SER A 221 4.33 -15.41 -5.88
CA SER A 221 5.14 -14.51 -5.07
C SER A 221 5.80 -15.28 -3.94
N LYS A 222 7.05 -14.95 -3.61
CA LYS A 222 7.74 -15.56 -2.45
C LYS A 222 7.01 -15.29 -1.13
N TRP A 223 6.23 -14.21 -1.08
CA TRP A 223 5.46 -13.79 0.07
C TRP A 223 4.25 -14.70 0.35
N ASP A 224 3.78 -15.49 -0.62
CA ASP A 224 2.64 -16.38 -0.40
C ASP A 224 2.93 -17.49 0.61
N GLN A 225 4.16 -18.01 0.55
CA GLN A 225 4.67 -19.09 1.40
C GLN A 225 5.59 -18.57 2.50
N TRP A 226 5.79 -17.26 2.58
CA TRP A 226 6.63 -16.66 3.61
C TRP A 226 6.01 -16.90 4.99
N SER A 227 6.86 -17.22 5.95
CA SER A 227 6.51 -17.33 7.37
C SER A 227 7.61 -16.67 8.20
N PRO A 228 7.28 -16.19 9.42
CA PRO A 228 8.27 -15.64 10.32
C PRO A 228 9.27 -16.73 10.74
N ASP A 229 10.57 -16.41 10.75
CA ASP A 229 11.62 -17.27 11.30
C ASP A 229 12.37 -16.50 12.40
N PRO A 230 12.19 -16.86 13.68
CA PRO A 230 12.90 -16.22 14.79
C PRO A 230 14.44 -16.33 14.71
N ASN A 231 14.96 -17.35 14.01
CA ASN A 231 16.40 -17.57 13.87
C ASN A 231 17.00 -16.85 12.66
N ALA A 232 16.15 -16.42 11.72
CA ALA A 232 16.52 -15.66 10.53
C ALA A 232 15.56 -14.49 10.33
N PRO A 233 15.50 -13.54 11.30
CA PRO A 233 14.52 -12.47 11.25
C PRO A 233 14.73 -11.58 10.02
N LEU A 234 13.61 -11.19 9.41
CA LEU A 234 13.62 -10.33 8.24
C LEU A 234 13.21 -8.91 8.63
N LEU A 235 14.08 -7.94 8.37
CA LEU A 235 13.68 -6.53 8.39
C LEU A 235 12.93 -6.23 7.11
N THR A 236 11.72 -5.68 7.22
CA THR A 236 11.05 -5.08 6.08
C THR A 236 10.57 -3.67 6.41
N VAL A 237 10.72 -2.78 5.43
CA VAL A 237 10.35 -1.38 5.58
C VAL A 237 9.69 -0.83 4.32
N ILE A 238 8.77 0.13 4.51
CA ILE A 238 8.30 1.01 3.45
C ILE A 238 8.82 2.42 3.71
N VAL A 239 9.31 3.07 2.65
CA VAL A 239 9.66 4.50 2.65
C VAL A 239 8.59 5.27 1.90
N MET A 240 8.01 6.29 2.53
CA MET A 240 6.98 7.13 1.92
C MET A 240 7.11 8.60 2.34
N ALA A 241 6.41 9.48 1.62
CA ALA A 241 6.22 10.87 2.03
C ALA A 241 5.48 10.93 3.37
N ARG A 242 6.00 11.73 4.31
CA ARG A 242 5.41 11.87 5.64
C ARG A 242 4.16 12.74 5.58
N GLY A 243 3.01 12.18 5.99
CA GLY A 243 1.80 12.96 6.27
C GLY A 243 1.88 13.71 7.60
N GLY A 244 0.92 14.61 7.84
CA GLY A 244 0.77 15.33 9.10
C GLY A 244 -0.01 14.55 10.15
N SER A 245 -0.86 15.24 10.91
CA SER A 245 -1.71 14.64 11.94
C SER A 245 -2.72 13.64 11.37
N THR A 246 -3.16 12.70 12.19
CA THR A 246 -4.26 11.78 11.88
C THR A 246 -5.60 12.49 11.92
N TYR A 247 -6.59 11.91 11.24
CA TYR A 247 -7.96 12.39 11.22
C TYR A 247 -8.62 12.30 12.59
N THR A 248 -9.39 13.32 12.94
CA THR A 248 -10.06 13.44 14.24
C THR A 248 -11.57 13.52 14.10
N TYR A 249 -12.28 13.53 15.24
CA TYR A 249 -13.74 13.74 15.25
C TYR A 249 -14.12 15.15 14.76
N ASP A 250 -13.37 16.18 15.15
CA ASP A 250 -13.62 17.55 14.72
C ASP A 250 -13.48 17.69 13.20
N ASP A 251 -12.50 16.98 12.62
CA ASP A 251 -12.34 16.91 11.16
C ASP A 251 -13.56 16.23 10.50
N HIS A 252 -14.21 15.27 11.17
CA HIS A 252 -15.43 14.62 10.68
C HIS A 252 -16.66 15.54 10.67
N LEU A 253 -16.76 16.44 11.65
CA LEU A 253 -17.86 17.39 11.74
C LEU A 253 -17.76 18.53 10.73
N ASP A 254 -16.58 18.79 10.17
CA ASP A 254 -16.39 19.78 9.11
C ASP A 254 -16.82 19.20 7.76
N GLU A 255 -17.94 19.71 7.22
CA GLU A 255 -18.50 19.25 5.95
C GLU A 255 -17.53 19.40 4.77
N THR A 256 -16.64 20.41 4.80
CA THR A 256 -15.66 20.62 3.71
C THR A 256 -14.56 19.57 3.74
N ILE A 257 -14.20 19.09 4.93
CA ILE A 257 -13.26 17.98 5.12
C ILE A 257 -13.94 16.65 4.79
N ALA A 258 -15.16 16.44 5.27
CA ALA A 258 -15.94 15.25 4.94
C ALA A 258 -16.08 15.09 3.42
N GLU A 259 -16.35 16.19 2.70
CA GLU A 259 -16.40 16.17 1.23
C GLU A 259 -15.05 15.84 0.60
N ASP A 260 -13.93 16.38 1.11
CA ASP A 260 -12.58 16.04 0.65
C ASP A 260 -12.31 14.52 0.76
N VAL A 261 -12.72 13.92 1.87
CA VAL A 261 -12.61 12.46 2.09
C VAL A 261 -13.51 11.69 1.12
N ARG A 262 -14.77 12.11 0.91
CA ARG A 262 -15.66 11.47 -0.07
C ARG A 262 -15.08 11.51 -1.48
N GLU A 263 -14.48 12.63 -1.88
CA GLU A 263 -13.81 12.80 -3.16
C GLU A 263 -12.60 11.85 -3.30
N ILE A 264 -11.76 11.73 -2.26
CA ILE A 264 -10.65 10.76 -2.19
C ILE A 264 -11.16 9.33 -2.39
N LEU A 265 -12.23 8.95 -1.69
CA LEU A 265 -12.83 7.61 -1.76
C LEU A 265 -13.44 7.31 -3.13
N ASP A 266 -14.00 8.33 -3.79
CA ASP A 266 -14.49 8.18 -5.15
C ASP A 266 -13.33 8.04 -6.16
N ASP A 267 -12.18 8.67 -5.93
CA ASP A 267 -10.97 8.41 -6.72
C ASP A 267 -10.44 6.98 -6.51
N LEU A 268 -10.48 6.47 -5.29
CA LEU A 268 -10.12 5.10 -4.99
C LEU A 268 -11.07 4.10 -5.67
N SER A 269 -12.37 4.42 -5.70
CA SER A 269 -13.41 3.64 -6.37
C SER A 269 -13.19 3.53 -7.88
N GLU A 270 -12.76 4.61 -8.53
CA GLU A 270 -12.42 4.62 -9.97
C GLU A 270 -11.20 3.73 -10.28
N ALA A 271 -10.29 3.57 -9.31
CA ALA A 271 -9.18 2.62 -9.38
C ALA A 271 -9.59 1.16 -9.10
N LEU A 272 -10.88 0.92 -8.82
CA LEU A 272 -11.45 -0.37 -8.40
C LEU A 272 -10.79 -0.93 -7.14
N ILE A 273 -10.39 -0.06 -6.22
CA ILE A 273 -9.79 -0.42 -4.94
C ILE A 273 -10.80 -0.09 -3.84
N LEU A 274 -10.94 -1.01 -2.89
CA LEU A 274 -11.63 -0.81 -1.62
C LEU A 274 -10.57 -0.87 -0.52
N HIS A 275 -10.47 0.15 0.33
CA HIS A 275 -9.40 0.25 1.32
C HIS A 275 -9.42 -0.88 2.36
N GLY A 276 -10.61 -1.30 2.80
CA GLY A 276 -10.81 -2.40 3.77
C GLY A 276 -10.63 -2.00 5.24
N ASP A 277 -9.93 -0.90 5.54
CA ASP A 277 -9.74 -0.41 6.93
C ASP A 277 -9.68 1.14 6.95
N LEU A 278 -10.82 1.84 7.14
CA LEU A 278 -10.87 3.31 7.12
C LEU A 278 -11.09 3.92 8.50
N ARG A 279 -10.37 3.42 9.48
CA ARG A 279 -10.26 4.10 10.77
C ARG A 279 -9.65 5.49 10.59
N PRO A 280 -9.97 6.45 11.47
CA PRO A 280 -9.37 7.79 11.45
C PRO A 280 -7.83 7.78 11.42
N ALA A 281 -7.20 6.79 12.09
CA ALA A 281 -5.75 6.59 12.08
C ALA A 281 -5.15 6.31 10.68
N ASN A 282 -5.96 5.86 9.72
CA ASN A 282 -5.53 5.58 8.34
C ASN A 282 -5.80 6.74 7.38
N LEU A 283 -6.30 7.87 7.89
CA LEU A 283 -6.40 9.16 7.21
C LEU A 283 -5.40 10.11 7.86
N VAL A 284 -4.45 10.61 7.07
CA VAL A 284 -3.42 11.54 7.55
C VAL A 284 -3.42 12.81 6.73
N ARG A 285 -3.12 13.95 7.35
CA ARG A 285 -2.99 15.23 6.63
C ARG A 285 -2.00 15.05 5.48
N ALA A 286 -2.40 15.52 4.31
CA ALA A 286 -1.64 15.40 3.09
C ALA A 286 -0.27 16.07 3.24
N PRO A 287 0.83 15.45 2.77
CA PRO A 287 2.14 16.10 2.73
C PRO A 287 2.09 17.36 1.85
N THR A 288 2.98 18.31 2.10
CA THR A 288 3.15 19.54 1.28
C THR A 288 3.47 19.24 -0.20
N SER A 289 3.94 18.03 -0.49
CA SER A 289 4.23 17.54 -1.84
C SER A 289 3.04 16.91 -2.56
N THR A 290 1.86 16.88 -1.94
CA THR A 290 0.62 16.45 -2.59
C THR A 290 0.33 17.35 -3.79
N VAL A 291 -0.05 16.73 -4.90
CA VAL A 291 -0.31 17.43 -6.16
C VAL A 291 -1.80 17.53 -6.45
N LEU A 292 -2.16 18.46 -7.34
CA LEU A 292 -3.54 18.73 -7.74
C LEU A 292 -4.22 17.45 -8.27
N CYS A 293 -5.34 17.07 -7.66
CA CYS A 293 -6.25 16.08 -8.23
C CYS A 293 -6.91 16.68 -9.48
N LYS A 294 -6.61 16.10 -10.64
CA LYS A 294 -7.19 16.53 -11.92
C LYS A 294 -8.70 16.25 -12.03
N ARG A 295 -9.23 15.32 -11.24
CA ARG A 295 -10.65 14.97 -11.27
C ARG A 295 -11.50 16.00 -10.53
N HIS A 296 -11.08 16.36 -9.32
CA HIS A 296 -11.78 17.32 -8.45
C HIS A 296 -11.30 18.77 -8.59
N GLN A 297 -10.20 18.99 -9.32
CA GLN A 297 -9.57 20.30 -9.48
C GLN A 297 -9.17 20.95 -8.14
N ARG A 298 -8.72 20.14 -7.17
CA ARG A 298 -8.22 20.59 -5.87
C ARG A 298 -7.02 19.78 -5.40
N ILE A 299 -6.25 20.34 -4.48
CA ILE A 299 -5.26 19.58 -3.71
C ILE A 299 -6.00 19.02 -2.50
N HIS A 300 -6.05 17.71 -2.38
CA HIS A 300 -6.68 17.06 -1.23
C HIS A 300 -5.90 17.38 0.05
N GLN A 301 -6.60 17.64 1.14
CA GLN A 301 -6.00 17.94 2.44
C GLN A 301 -5.66 16.68 3.22
N TRP A 302 -6.16 15.53 2.77
CA TRP A 302 -5.99 14.24 3.40
C TRP A 302 -5.47 13.20 2.43
N ASN A 303 -4.73 12.24 2.97
CA ASN A 303 -4.24 11.08 2.25
C ASN A 303 -4.62 9.80 3.00
N LEU A 304 -4.86 8.74 2.24
CA LEU A 304 -5.05 7.38 2.73
C LEU A 304 -3.72 6.64 2.91
N ILE A 305 -3.62 5.86 3.98
CA ILE A 305 -2.48 4.99 4.29
C ILE A 305 -2.96 3.63 4.81
N ASP A 306 -2.05 2.65 4.90
CA ASP A 306 -2.34 1.29 5.40
C ASP A 306 -3.26 0.46 4.48
N PHE A 307 -2.81 0.27 3.24
CA PHE A 307 -3.50 -0.52 2.23
C PHE A 307 -3.33 -2.05 2.38
N ALA A 308 -2.82 -2.55 3.51
CA ALA A 308 -2.59 -3.97 3.68
C ALA A 308 -3.87 -4.81 3.57
N TRP A 309 -5.00 -4.23 4.00
CA TRP A 309 -6.33 -4.85 4.00
C TRP A 309 -7.16 -4.49 2.77
N SER A 310 -6.55 -3.80 1.81
CA SER A 310 -7.26 -3.39 0.62
C SER A 310 -7.62 -4.58 -0.27
N LEU A 311 -8.76 -4.44 -0.92
CA LEU A 311 -9.28 -5.35 -1.93
C LEU A 311 -9.29 -4.63 -3.26
N ARG A 312 -9.01 -5.37 -4.33
CA ARG A 312 -9.01 -4.82 -5.68
C ARG A 312 -9.87 -5.67 -6.59
N ASP A 313 -10.60 -5.01 -7.47
CA ASP A 313 -11.28 -5.65 -8.59
C ASP A 313 -10.61 -5.28 -9.92
N ASP A 314 -11.01 -5.96 -10.99
CA ASP A 314 -10.58 -5.66 -12.35
C ASP A 314 -11.80 -5.49 -13.24
N TYR A 315 -11.71 -4.55 -14.19
CA TYR A 315 -12.62 -4.43 -15.33
C TYR A 315 -12.78 -5.75 -16.09
N GLY A 316 -11.85 -6.69 -15.97
CA GLY A 316 -11.94 -8.02 -16.57
C GLY A 316 -11.88 -7.95 -18.09
N ASN A 317 -12.48 -8.93 -18.78
CA ASN A 317 -12.54 -8.97 -20.24
C ASN A 317 -13.51 -7.93 -20.85
N LEU A 318 -14.00 -6.93 -20.09
CA LEU A 318 -14.87 -5.87 -20.62
C LEU A 318 -14.24 -5.10 -21.79
N LYS A 319 -12.90 -5.13 -21.91
CA LYS A 319 -12.18 -4.57 -23.07
C LYS A 319 -12.21 -5.46 -24.32
N GLN A 320 -12.36 -6.78 -24.19
CA GLN A 320 -12.52 -7.66 -25.35
C GLN A 320 -13.77 -7.27 -26.14
N LYS A 321 -14.86 -6.89 -25.43
CA LYS A 321 -16.11 -6.37 -26.01
C LYS A 321 -16.06 -4.90 -26.46
N ARG A 322 -15.01 -4.13 -26.14
CA ARG A 322 -14.86 -2.76 -26.66
C ARG A 322 -14.47 -2.73 -28.14
N LYS A 323 -13.88 -3.82 -28.67
CA LYS A 323 -13.64 -3.94 -30.11
C LYS A 323 -14.96 -3.90 -30.90
N ASP A 324 -16.09 -4.23 -30.27
CA ASP A 324 -17.41 -4.17 -30.89
C ASP A 324 -18.05 -2.77 -30.85
N GLY A 325 -17.37 -1.75 -30.29
CA GLY A 325 -17.78 -0.34 -30.35
C GLY A 325 -19.12 0.01 -29.66
N THR A 326 -19.77 -0.92 -28.98
CA THR A 326 -21.13 -0.70 -28.47
C THR A 326 -21.16 0.17 -27.21
N LYS A 327 -22.11 1.12 -27.15
CA LYS A 327 -22.43 1.97 -25.97
C LYS A 327 -22.55 1.14 -24.68
N GLN A 328 -23.00 -0.11 -24.81
CA GLN A 328 -23.19 -1.08 -23.73
C GLN A 328 -21.94 -1.30 -22.84
N SER A 329 -20.72 -1.22 -23.38
CA SER A 329 -19.49 -1.42 -22.59
C SER A 329 -19.24 -0.28 -21.58
N ARG A 330 -19.55 0.97 -21.95
CA ARG A 330 -19.36 2.14 -21.07
C ARG A 330 -20.34 2.11 -19.89
N ASP A 331 -21.58 1.72 -20.14
CA ASP A 331 -22.62 1.65 -19.09
C ASP A 331 -22.36 0.54 -18.07
N VAL A 332 -21.72 -0.55 -18.46
CA VAL A 332 -21.31 -1.61 -17.52
C VAL A 332 -20.21 -1.13 -16.59
N ILE A 333 -19.22 -0.39 -17.13
CA ILE A 333 -18.14 0.21 -16.32
C ILE A 333 -18.74 1.21 -15.33
N LYS A 334 -19.56 2.15 -15.80
CA LYS A 334 -20.22 3.15 -14.94
C LYS A 334 -21.04 2.49 -13.83
N ARG A 335 -21.83 1.46 -14.15
CA ARG A 335 -22.61 0.72 -13.14
C ARG A 335 -21.72 0.00 -12.12
N ARG A 336 -20.55 -0.49 -12.52
CA ARG A 336 -19.62 -1.14 -11.61
C ARG A 336 -18.94 -0.14 -10.69
N VAL A 337 -18.44 0.98 -11.23
CA VAL A 337 -17.87 2.07 -10.43
C VAL A 337 -18.92 2.62 -9.46
N ALA A 338 -20.14 2.89 -9.92
CA ALA A 338 -21.23 3.35 -9.05
C ALA A 338 -21.55 2.37 -7.91
N ARG A 339 -21.43 1.06 -8.14
CA ARG A 339 -21.61 0.05 -7.10
C ARG A 339 -20.46 0.04 -6.11
N ILE A 340 -19.21 0.11 -6.59
CA ILE A 340 -18.05 0.21 -5.70
C ILE A 340 -18.17 1.47 -4.86
N ARG A 341 -18.51 2.60 -5.48
CA ARG A 341 -18.82 3.85 -4.80
C ARG A 341 -19.90 3.65 -3.73
N HIS A 342 -21.00 2.99 -4.06
CA HIS A 342 -22.05 2.73 -3.06
C HIS A 342 -21.53 1.86 -1.89
N VAL A 343 -20.81 0.77 -2.18
CA VAL A 343 -20.21 -0.10 -1.14
C VAL A 343 -19.19 0.67 -0.29
N VAL A 344 -18.38 1.50 -0.94
CA VAL A 344 -17.42 2.40 -0.30
C VAL A 344 -18.15 3.37 0.61
N HIS A 345 -19.12 4.13 0.11
CA HIS A 345 -19.87 5.08 0.92
C HIS A 345 -20.60 4.40 2.09
N GLU A 346 -21.34 3.33 1.84
CA GLU A 346 -22.10 2.63 2.88
C GLU A 346 -21.20 1.98 3.93
N LEU A 347 -20.18 1.21 3.53
CA LEU A 347 -19.37 0.47 4.50
C LEU A 347 -18.29 1.33 5.15
N GLN A 348 -17.75 2.31 4.41
CA GLN A 348 -16.59 3.06 4.86
C GLN A 348 -16.95 4.31 5.65
N LEU A 349 -18.02 5.03 5.27
CA LEU A 349 -18.49 6.14 6.09
C LEU A 349 -19.14 5.64 7.38
N PHE A 350 -19.86 4.51 7.31
CA PHE A 350 -20.37 3.85 8.52
C PHE A 350 -19.24 3.47 9.49
N GLY A 351 -18.09 3.01 8.98
CA GLY A 351 -16.91 2.76 9.82
C GLY A 351 -16.39 4.03 10.52
N LEU A 352 -16.40 5.18 9.83
CA LEU A 352 -16.01 6.46 10.44
C LEU A 352 -17.03 6.95 11.47
N GLU A 353 -18.32 6.74 11.23
CA GLU A 353 -19.41 7.18 12.13
C GLU A 353 -19.49 6.33 13.41
N HIS A 354 -19.08 5.05 13.34
CA HIS A 354 -19.23 4.09 14.44
C HIS A 354 -17.94 3.73 15.18
N HIS A 355 -16.79 4.24 14.74
CA HIS A 355 -15.58 4.13 15.54
C HIS A 355 -15.59 5.18 16.66
N ASN A 356 -15.45 4.72 17.90
CA ASN A 356 -15.13 5.61 19.00
C ASN A 356 -13.84 6.35 18.63
N PHE A 357 -13.93 7.67 18.55
CA PHE A 357 -12.78 8.56 18.34
C PHE A 357 -11.91 8.68 19.61
N ASP A 358 -12.18 7.86 20.62
CA ASP A 358 -11.38 7.72 21.83
C ASP A 358 -10.07 7.00 21.50
N PHE A 359 -9.03 7.79 21.18
CA PHE A 359 -7.64 7.34 21.04
C PHE A 359 -6.77 7.94 22.14
#